data_AF-A0A7Z9BLE8-F1
#
_entry.id   AF-A0A7Z9BLE8-F1
#
_cell.length_a   1.000
_cell.length_b   1.000
_cell.length_c   1.000
_cell.angle_alpha   90.00
_cell.angle_beta   90.00
_cell.angle_gamma   90.00
#
_symmetry.space_group_name_H-M   'P 1'
#
loop_
_entity.id
_entity.type
_entity.pdbx_description
1 polymer ?
#
loop_
_entity_poly.entity_id
_entity_poly.type
_entity_poly.pdbx_seq_one_letter_code
_entity_poly.pdbx_strand_id
1 'polypeptide(L)'
;MVATPESLQKFIDFCKEHITGQERKEAQTFLDRFFKAFGYEGALEAGAKYEEAIKKASQKGKTGFADLIWKPKVLIEMKQRGEDLNKHYAQAFAYWQRLVPNRPRYVILCNFDEFWIFDFDNQLDEPVDKVALINLVERASAFAFMELGNRTPVFRNNQVEITEIAARRMGELFTTLQQRLSKESNSELIAQRFILQCVLAMFAEDRGLLPQDLFIACVQDCLQNKLSSYDIIGGLFREMNQTGITPAGRYKSEKSAITYNIGQRWAVTLCPEAEEKLELKVAKIIEYLDKNYLLKQWVISDIEATGSYGNCLTSRCNNQEIFQVFTSDLLEVMGEEGQVIELDASLIKDDEEWFKILIRDGVSIDLLGRGEMIPLTVLGKYVYVDKELFMW
;
A
#
# COMPACT_ATOMS: atom_id res chain seq x y z
N MET A 1 26.63 -29.56 -1.05
CA MET A 1 26.51 -29.68 -2.51
C MET A 1 25.50 -28.67 -3.02
N VAL A 2 25.62 -28.20 -4.26
CA VAL A 2 24.68 -27.26 -4.90
C VAL A 2 23.60 -28.08 -5.62
N ALA A 3 22.40 -27.52 -5.82
CA ALA A 3 21.38 -28.15 -6.65
C ALA A 3 21.91 -28.38 -8.07
N THR A 4 21.65 -29.55 -8.66
CA THR A 4 21.95 -29.84 -10.07
C THR A 4 20.67 -30.08 -10.84
N PRO A 5 20.65 -29.88 -12.18
CA PRO A 5 19.49 -30.21 -12.99
C PRO A 5 19.00 -31.64 -12.77
N GLU A 6 19.92 -32.60 -12.59
CA GLU A 6 19.60 -34.00 -12.34
C GLU A 6 18.98 -34.23 -10.95
N SER A 7 19.45 -33.54 -9.91
CA SER A 7 18.87 -33.68 -8.57
C SER A 7 17.46 -33.10 -8.48
N LEU A 8 17.24 -31.96 -9.15
CA LEU A 8 15.92 -31.32 -9.24
C LEU A 8 14.96 -32.15 -10.10
N GLN A 9 15.42 -32.68 -11.24
CA GLN A 9 14.59 -33.56 -12.08
C GLN A 9 14.16 -34.82 -11.32
N LYS A 10 15.07 -35.46 -10.59
CA LYS A 10 14.74 -36.61 -9.73
C LYS A 10 13.66 -36.29 -8.70
N PHE A 11 13.65 -35.07 -8.15
CA PHE A 11 12.61 -34.64 -7.23
C PHE A 11 11.26 -34.46 -7.93
N ILE A 12 11.24 -33.86 -9.13
CA ILE A 12 10.02 -33.72 -9.94
C ILE A 12 9.45 -35.11 -10.27
N ASP A 13 10.29 -36.04 -10.73
CA ASP A 13 9.89 -37.40 -11.08
C ASP A 13 9.34 -38.15 -9.86
N PHE A 14 10.01 -38.04 -8.71
CA PHE A 14 9.52 -38.59 -7.45
C PHE A 14 8.14 -38.06 -7.08
N CYS A 15 7.92 -36.76 -7.22
CA CYS A 15 6.62 -36.15 -6.93
C CYS A 15 5.53 -36.67 -7.87
N LYS A 16 5.85 -36.84 -9.15
CA LYS A 16 4.93 -37.38 -10.16
C LYS A 16 4.54 -38.84 -9.89
N GLU A 17 5.48 -39.64 -9.41
CA GLU A 17 5.26 -41.08 -9.15
C GLU A 17 4.61 -41.36 -7.80
N HIS A 18 4.89 -40.55 -6.77
CA HIS A 18 4.58 -40.91 -5.39
C HIS A 18 3.74 -39.89 -4.61
N ILE A 19 3.58 -38.65 -5.08
CA ILE A 19 2.87 -37.60 -4.34
C ILE A 19 1.47 -37.39 -4.92
N THR A 20 0.46 -37.73 -4.13
CA THR A 20 -0.96 -37.62 -4.52
C THR A 20 -1.55 -36.24 -4.19
N GLY A 21 -0.94 -35.50 -3.26
CA GLY A 21 -1.34 -34.16 -2.86
C GLY A 21 -2.01 -34.09 -1.47
N GLN A 22 -1.83 -35.11 -0.63
CA GLN A 22 -2.44 -35.18 0.70
C GLN A 22 -1.58 -34.47 1.74
N GLU A 23 -1.93 -33.21 2.06
CA GLU A 23 -1.20 -32.31 2.99
C GLU A 23 -0.63 -33.03 4.22
N ARG A 24 -1.49 -33.56 5.10
CA ARG A 24 -1.07 -34.15 6.38
C ARG A 24 -0.23 -35.42 6.27
N LYS A 25 -0.28 -36.14 5.15
CA LYS A 25 0.42 -37.42 5.00
C LYS A 25 1.74 -37.27 4.26
N GLU A 26 1.80 -36.34 3.33
CA GLU A 26 2.86 -36.27 2.33
C GLU A 26 3.76 -35.04 2.48
N ALA A 27 3.34 -34.00 3.21
CA ALA A 27 4.09 -32.75 3.37
C ALA A 27 5.54 -32.98 3.85
N GLN A 28 5.75 -33.73 4.94
CA GLN A 28 7.10 -33.96 5.46
C GLN A 28 7.99 -34.72 4.46
N THR A 29 7.45 -35.71 3.76
CA THR A 29 8.21 -36.48 2.76
C THR A 29 8.55 -35.63 1.54
N PHE A 30 7.60 -34.81 1.08
CA PHE A 30 7.83 -33.86 0.00
C PHE A 30 8.94 -32.86 0.35
N LEU A 31 8.87 -32.26 1.53
CA LEU A 31 9.85 -31.28 2.00
C LEU A 31 11.23 -31.91 2.22
N ASP A 32 11.31 -33.12 2.78
CA ASP A 32 12.58 -33.82 2.94
C ASP A 32 13.28 -34.09 1.60
N ARG A 33 12.50 -34.54 0.61
CA ARG A 33 12.98 -34.77 -0.76
C ARG A 33 13.33 -33.46 -1.47
N PHE A 34 12.61 -32.38 -1.20
CA PHE A 34 12.93 -31.06 -1.70
C PHE A 34 14.30 -30.60 -1.20
N PHE A 35 14.58 -30.70 0.11
CA PHE A 35 15.90 -30.36 0.66
C PHE A 35 17.03 -31.23 0.08
N LYS A 36 16.78 -32.53 -0.13
CA LYS A 36 17.72 -33.43 -0.82
C LYS A 36 18.04 -32.98 -2.24
N ALA A 37 17.05 -32.47 -2.96
CA ALA A 37 17.25 -31.93 -4.31
C ALA A 37 18.21 -30.73 -4.33
N PHE A 38 18.27 -29.95 -3.25
CA PHE A 38 19.19 -28.84 -3.06
C PHE A 38 20.54 -29.23 -2.42
N GLY A 39 20.82 -30.53 -2.29
CA GLY A 39 22.12 -31.04 -1.88
C GLY A 39 22.32 -31.21 -0.37
N TYR A 40 21.24 -31.22 0.42
CA TYR A 40 21.23 -31.62 1.82
C TYR A 40 20.97 -33.13 1.98
N GLU A 41 21.34 -33.71 3.12
CA GLU A 41 20.98 -35.11 3.43
C GLU A 41 19.49 -35.28 3.77
N GLY A 42 18.83 -34.17 4.14
CA GLY A 42 17.41 -34.08 4.50
C GLY A 42 17.14 -32.71 5.14
N ALA A 43 15.88 -32.42 5.44
CA ALA A 43 15.52 -31.12 6.02
C ALA A 43 16.04 -30.95 7.45
N LEU A 44 16.01 -32.02 8.25
CA LEU A 44 16.50 -32.00 9.64
C LEU A 44 18.02 -31.84 9.69
N GLU A 45 18.74 -32.51 8.80
CA GLU A 45 20.19 -32.43 8.66
C GLU A 45 20.63 -31.04 8.17
N ALA A 46 19.77 -30.32 7.44
CA ALA A 46 19.96 -28.92 7.09
C ALA A 46 19.72 -27.96 8.28
N GLY A 47 19.16 -28.45 9.39
CA GLY A 47 18.80 -27.67 10.57
C GLY A 47 17.39 -27.07 10.52
N ALA A 48 16.53 -27.54 9.61
CA ALA A 48 15.12 -27.18 9.61
C ALA A 48 14.35 -27.99 10.67
N LYS A 49 13.16 -27.49 11.04
CA LYS A 49 12.27 -28.13 12.00
C LYS A 49 10.88 -28.29 11.40
N TYR A 50 10.29 -29.48 11.56
CA TYR A 50 8.91 -29.75 11.18
C TYR A 50 7.95 -29.40 12.32
N GLU A 51 6.72 -29.01 11.95
CA GLU A 51 5.58 -28.85 12.86
C GLU A 51 5.89 -28.02 14.11
N GLU A 52 6.68 -26.95 13.96
CA GLU A 52 7.08 -26.13 15.10
C GLU A 52 5.88 -25.31 15.60
N ALA A 53 5.56 -25.46 16.88
CA ALA A 53 4.43 -24.81 17.51
C ALA A 53 4.65 -23.30 17.65
N ILE A 54 3.82 -22.49 16.99
CA ILE A 54 3.83 -21.04 17.08
C ILE A 54 2.68 -20.60 17.99
N LYS A 55 3.04 -20.18 19.22
CA LYS A 55 2.07 -19.80 20.26
C LYS A 55 1.20 -18.63 19.77
N LYS A 56 -0.13 -18.76 20.00
CA LYS A 56 -1.18 -17.77 19.67
C LYS A 56 -1.29 -17.39 18.17
N ALA A 57 -0.81 -18.21 17.25
CA ALA A 57 -0.68 -17.85 15.82
C ALA A 57 -1.86 -18.25 14.93
N SER A 58 -2.83 -19.03 15.41
CA SER A 58 -4.04 -19.35 14.63
C SER A 58 -5.04 -18.18 14.65
N GLN A 59 -5.91 -18.10 13.63
CA GLN A 59 -7.00 -17.11 13.54
C GLN A 59 -7.94 -17.10 14.77
N LYS A 60 -7.96 -18.18 15.58
CA LYS A 60 -8.77 -18.30 16.82
C LYS A 60 -7.96 -18.10 18.10
N GLY A 61 -6.74 -17.54 18.03
CA GLY A 61 -5.87 -17.31 19.19
C GLY A 61 -5.22 -18.55 19.81
N LYS A 62 -5.40 -19.73 19.20
CA LYS A 62 -4.75 -21.00 19.58
C LYS A 62 -3.34 -21.11 18.96
N THR A 63 -2.53 -22.03 19.47
CA THR A 63 -1.24 -22.40 18.87
C THR A 63 -1.44 -22.91 17.44
N GLY A 64 -0.73 -22.30 16.48
CA GLY A 64 -0.62 -22.78 15.11
C GLY A 64 0.64 -23.63 14.95
N PHE A 65 0.71 -24.42 13.87
CA PHE A 65 1.87 -25.24 13.55
C PHE A 65 2.24 -24.94 12.11
N ALA A 66 3.47 -24.49 11.90
CA ALA A 66 4.02 -24.34 10.56
C ALA A 66 4.57 -25.69 10.10
N ASP A 67 4.39 -26.03 8.82
CA ASP A 67 4.88 -27.32 8.30
C ASP A 67 6.39 -27.43 8.41
N LEU A 68 7.14 -26.38 8.04
CA LEU A 68 8.60 -26.35 8.19
C LEU A 68 9.15 -24.95 8.46
N ILE A 69 10.10 -24.85 9.39
CA ILE A 69 10.84 -23.64 9.70
C ILE A 69 12.34 -23.90 9.59
N TRP A 70 13.04 -23.07 8.80
CA TRP A 70 14.50 -23.09 8.68
C TRP A 70 15.07 -21.68 8.86
N LYS A 71 15.38 -21.32 10.12
CA LYS A 71 15.89 -19.98 10.45
C LYS A 71 17.37 -19.80 10.04
N PRO A 72 17.78 -18.60 9.61
CA PRO A 72 16.97 -17.41 9.29
C PRO A 72 16.52 -17.39 7.81
N LYS A 73 16.46 -18.54 7.13
CA LYS A 73 16.29 -18.64 5.68
C LYS A 73 14.84 -18.63 5.25
N VAL A 74 14.08 -19.67 5.56
CA VAL A 74 12.74 -19.90 4.98
C VAL A 74 11.74 -20.51 5.96
N LEU A 75 10.49 -20.06 5.89
CA LEU A 75 9.29 -20.70 6.45
C LEU A 75 8.53 -21.32 5.28
N ILE A 76 8.11 -22.59 5.38
CA ILE A 76 7.31 -23.25 4.35
C ILE A 76 6.00 -23.71 4.97
N GLU A 77 4.89 -23.34 4.33
CA GLU A 77 3.54 -23.79 4.66
C GLU A 77 2.99 -24.58 3.46
N MET A 78 2.59 -25.82 3.73
CA MET A 78 2.04 -26.74 2.76
C MET A 78 0.52 -26.68 2.76
N LYS A 79 -0.07 -26.92 1.60
CA LYS A 79 -1.51 -27.11 1.42
C LYS A 79 -1.79 -28.32 0.56
N GLN A 80 -2.99 -28.87 0.69
CA GLN A 80 -3.47 -29.92 -0.20
C GLN A 80 -3.38 -29.50 -1.67
N ARG A 81 -3.17 -30.46 -2.57
CA ARG A 81 -3.10 -30.21 -4.01
C ARG A 81 -4.39 -29.56 -4.54
N GLY A 82 -4.24 -28.56 -5.41
CA GLY A 82 -5.35 -27.81 -6.00
C GLY A 82 -5.93 -26.71 -5.09
N GLU A 83 -5.43 -26.57 -3.86
CA GLU A 83 -5.81 -25.45 -2.99
C GLU A 83 -5.28 -24.12 -3.54
N ASP A 84 -6.11 -23.08 -3.46
CA ASP A 84 -5.72 -21.71 -3.81
C ASP A 84 -4.83 -21.13 -2.69
N LEU A 85 -3.55 -20.97 -3.02
CA LEU A 85 -2.52 -20.52 -2.08
C LEU A 85 -2.76 -19.07 -1.58
N ASN A 86 -3.47 -18.21 -2.33
CA ASN A 86 -3.78 -16.84 -1.86
C ASN A 86 -4.49 -16.83 -0.51
N LYS A 87 -5.39 -17.80 -0.26
CA LYS A 87 -6.19 -17.89 0.96
C LYS A 87 -5.36 -18.07 2.23
N HIS A 88 -4.12 -18.53 2.07
CA HIS A 88 -3.22 -18.89 3.16
C HIS A 88 -2.13 -17.84 3.43
N TYR A 89 -2.10 -16.75 2.65
CA TYR A 89 -1.18 -15.63 2.85
C TYR A 89 -1.26 -15.07 4.28
N ALA A 90 -2.47 -14.73 4.75
CA ALA A 90 -2.66 -14.13 6.08
C ALA A 90 -2.17 -15.05 7.22
N GLN A 91 -2.31 -16.37 7.05
CA GLN A 91 -1.82 -17.36 8.01
C GLN A 91 -0.29 -17.38 8.04
N ALA A 92 0.35 -17.51 6.87
CA ALA A 92 1.80 -17.57 6.77
C ALA A 92 2.47 -16.27 7.24
N PHE A 93 1.86 -15.12 6.97
CA PHE A 93 2.30 -13.83 7.49
C PHE A 93 2.21 -13.75 9.02
N ALA A 94 1.08 -14.17 9.61
CA ALA A 94 0.90 -14.21 11.07
C ALA A 94 1.91 -15.15 11.76
N TYR A 95 2.30 -16.24 11.09
CA TYR A 95 3.33 -17.15 11.58
C TYR A 95 4.69 -16.46 11.56
N TRP A 96 5.06 -15.90 10.41
CA TRP A 96 6.33 -15.21 10.20
C TRP A 96 6.57 -14.07 11.21
N GLN A 97 5.57 -13.24 11.49
CA GLN A 97 5.65 -12.12 12.45
C GLN A 97 6.09 -12.57 13.87
N ARG A 98 5.80 -13.82 14.23
CA ARG A 98 6.07 -14.37 15.57
C ARG A 98 7.41 -15.09 15.69
N LEU A 99 8.12 -15.29 14.58
CA LEU A 99 9.38 -16.04 14.55
C LEU A 99 10.60 -15.19 14.94
N VAL A 100 10.45 -14.27 15.89
CA VAL A 100 11.56 -13.46 16.43
C VAL A 100 12.28 -14.16 17.59
N PRO A 101 13.58 -13.90 17.81
CA PRO A 101 14.53 -13.26 16.89
C PRO A 101 14.93 -14.20 15.73
N ASN A 102 15.63 -13.65 14.72
CA ASN A 102 16.11 -14.37 13.54
C ASN A 102 15.00 -15.04 12.72
N ARG A 103 13.93 -14.29 12.44
CA ARG A 103 12.83 -14.78 11.60
C ARG A 103 13.35 -15.16 10.21
N PRO A 104 12.74 -16.15 9.54
CA PRO A 104 13.06 -16.46 8.16
C PRO A 104 12.91 -15.24 7.25
N ARG A 105 13.83 -14.99 6.32
CA ARG A 105 13.63 -13.92 5.33
C ARG A 105 12.53 -14.27 4.33
N TYR A 106 12.56 -15.50 3.81
CA TYR A 106 11.64 -15.96 2.79
C TYR A 106 10.49 -16.77 3.40
N VAL A 107 9.34 -16.73 2.74
CA VAL A 107 8.19 -17.58 3.04
C VAL A 107 7.72 -18.25 1.77
N ILE A 108 7.45 -19.56 1.83
CA ILE A 108 6.93 -20.33 0.70
C ILE A 108 5.56 -20.89 1.08
N LEU A 109 4.55 -20.60 0.24
CA LEU A 109 3.31 -21.35 0.20
C LEU A 109 3.41 -22.40 -0.89
N CYS A 110 3.06 -23.65 -0.60
CA CYS A 110 3.18 -24.75 -1.58
C CYS A 110 1.99 -25.70 -1.52
N ASN A 111 1.41 -26.05 -2.67
CA ASN A 111 0.31 -27.01 -2.80
C ASN A 111 0.73 -28.27 -3.58
N PHE A 112 2.00 -28.67 -3.47
CA PHE A 112 2.67 -29.74 -4.23
C PHE A 112 2.86 -29.47 -5.73
N ASP A 113 2.06 -28.61 -6.35
CA ASP A 113 2.15 -28.31 -7.79
C ASP A 113 2.82 -26.96 -8.05
N GLU A 114 2.69 -26.02 -7.11
CA GLU A 114 3.25 -24.68 -7.22
C GLU A 114 3.96 -24.27 -5.92
N PHE A 115 5.00 -23.46 -6.07
CA PHE A 115 5.71 -22.77 -5.00
C PHE A 115 5.51 -21.27 -5.18
N TRP A 116 4.89 -20.61 -4.21
CA TRP A 116 4.76 -19.16 -4.16
C TRP A 116 5.73 -18.61 -3.14
N ILE A 117 6.74 -17.89 -3.62
CA ILE A 117 7.85 -17.39 -2.81
C ILE A 117 7.58 -15.93 -2.48
N PHE A 118 7.67 -15.59 -1.19
CA PHE A 118 7.58 -14.23 -0.67
C PHE A 118 8.91 -13.84 -0.02
N ASP A 119 9.31 -12.58 -0.19
CA ASP A 119 10.41 -11.95 0.56
C ASP A 119 9.80 -10.88 1.48
N PHE A 120 9.31 -11.30 2.65
CA PHE A 120 8.59 -10.40 3.56
C PHE A 120 9.46 -9.29 4.18
N ASP A 121 10.78 -9.31 3.98
CA ASP A 121 11.61 -8.18 4.35
C ASP A 121 11.59 -7.06 3.29
N ASN A 122 11.27 -7.35 2.02
CA ASN A 122 11.31 -6.38 0.91
C ASN A 122 9.96 -6.16 0.20
N GLN A 123 9.15 -7.21 0.06
CA GLN A 123 7.87 -7.18 -0.65
C GLN A 123 6.85 -8.03 0.13
N LEU A 124 5.93 -7.33 0.81
CA LEU A 124 4.93 -7.96 1.66
C LEU A 124 3.74 -8.48 0.85
N ASP A 125 3.20 -7.63 -0.03
CA ASP A 125 1.83 -7.81 -0.55
C ASP A 125 1.70 -8.86 -1.65
N GLU A 126 2.78 -9.17 -2.37
CA GLU A 126 2.78 -10.09 -3.50
C GLU A 126 3.97 -11.05 -3.46
N PRO A 127 3.84 -12.28 -4.00
CA PRO A 127 4.97 -13.17 -4.14
C PRO A 127 5.98 -12.60 -5.14
N VAL A 128 7.26 -12.68 -4.76
CA VAL A 128 8.39 -12.33 -5.63
C VAL A 128 8.56 -13.38 -6.75
N ASP A 129 8.06 -14.59 -6.57
CA ASP A 129 7.96 -15.57 -7.67
C ASP A 129 6.85 -16.61 -7.44
N LYS A 130 6.33 -17.13 -8.55
CA LYS A 130 5.42 -18.29 -8.57
C LYS A 130 6.02 -19.32 -9.51
N VAL A 131 6.48 -20.44 -8.94
CA VAL A 131 7.17 -21.50 -9.67
C VAL A 131 6.32 -22.76 -9.66
N ALA A 132 5.84 -23.19 -10.83
CA ALA A 132 5.26 -24.51 -10.98
C ALA A 132 6.36 -25.58 -10.79
N LEU A 133 6.04 -26.69 -10.13
CA LEU A 133 6.95 -27.80 -9.85
C LEU A 133 7.62 -28.31 -11.13
N ILE A 134 6.86 -28.42 -12.22
CA ILE A 134 7.38 -28.84 -13.54
C ILE A 134 8.50 -27.94 -14.08
N ASN A 135 8.55 -26.68 -13.65
CA ASN A 135 9.52 -25.69 -14.08
C ASN A 135 10.67 -25.53 -13.06
N LEU A 136 10.76 -26.39 -12.04
CA LEU A 136 11.72 -26.23 -10.95
C LEU A 136 13.18 -26.27 -11.43
N VAL A 137 13.50 -27.08 -12.46
CA VAL A 137 14.84 -27.12 -13.06
C VAL A 137 15.20 -25.77 -13.69
N GLU A 138 14.31 -25.22 -14.52
CA GLU A 138 14.52 -23.92 -15.19
C GLU A 138 14.53 -22.75 -14.21
N ARG A 139 13.79 -22.88 -13.10
CA ARG A 139 13.62 -21.84 -12.07
C ARG A 139 14.39 -22.13 -10.78
N ALA A 140 15.43 -22.97 -10.84
CA ALA A 140 16.26 -23.31 -9.68
C ALA A 140 16.85 -22.06 -9.00
N SER A 141 17.19 -21.03 -9.79
CA SER A 141 17.74 -19.76 -9.30
C SER A 141 16.80 -18.97 -8.38
N ALA A 142 15.48 -19.17 -8.47
CA ALA A 142 14.52 -18.56 -7.53
C ALA A 142 14.67 -19.13 -6.11
N PHE A 143 15.26 -20.32 -5.98
CA PHE A 143 15.52 -21.00 -4.70
C PHE A 143 16.99 -20.94 -4.29
N ALA A 144 17.81 -20.04 -4.87
CA ALA A 144 19.25 -19.98 -4.56
C ALA A 144 19.57 -19.76 -3.07
N PHE A 145 18.62 -19.20 -2.29
CA PHE A 145 18.72 -19.09 -0.83
C PHE A 145 18.74 -20.44 -0.11
N MET A 146 18.22 -21.49 -0.75
CA MET A 146 18.32 -22.86 -0.28
C MET A 146 19.73 -23.41 -0.46
N GLU A 147 20.54 -22.94 -1.42
CA GLU A 147 21.86 -23.50 -1.70
C GLU A 147 22.90 -23.25 -0.59
N LEU A 148 23.90 -24.14 -0.55
CA LEU A 148 25.11 -23.97 0.24
C LEU A 148 25.98 -22.86 -0.38
N GLY A 149 25.80 -21.63 0.08
CA GLY A 149 26.55 -20.46 -0.42
C GLY A 149 25.85 -19.11 -0.30
N ASN A 150 24.61 -19.04 0.19
CA ASN A 150 23.82 -17.81 0.36
C ASN A 150 23.85 -16.90 -0.89
N ARG A 151 23.71 -17.51 -2.07
CA ARG A 151 23.64 -16.79 -3.34
C ARG A 151 22.34 -16.01 -3.42
N THR A 152 22.40 -14.82 -4.00
CA THR A 152 21.22 -13.99 -4.21
C THR A 152 20.26 -14.70 -5.18
N PRO A 153 18.99 -14.92 -4.78
CA PRO A 153 17.99 -15.51 -5.66
C PRO A 153 17.65 -14.59 -6.84
N VAL A 154 17.23 -15.19 -7.95
CA VAL A 154 16.76 -14.45 -9.14
C VAL A 154 15.26 -14.66 -9.30
N PHE A 155 14.48 -13.64 -8.96
CA PHE A 155 13.02 -13.68 -8.95
C PHE A 155 12.43 -13.07 -10.23
N ARG A 156 11.27 -13.59 -10.69
CA ARG A 156 10.53 -13.02 -11.84
C ARG A 156 9.84 -11.70 -11.49
N ASN A 157 9.33 -11.57 -10.26
CA ASN A 157 8.72 -10.36 -9.74
C ASN A 157 9.67 -9.71 -8.72
N ASN A 158 10.86 -9.34 -9.18
CA ASN A 158 11.83 -8.60 -8.38
C ASN A 158 11.53 -7.10 -8.50
N GLN A 159 10.50 -6.61 -7.79
CA GLN A 159 10.11 -5.20 -7.86
C GLN A 159 11.28 -4.26 -7.49
N VAL A 160 12.27 -4.71 -6.72
CA VAL A 160 13.48 -3.94 -6.38
C VAL A 160 14.37 -3.69 -7.61
N GLU A 161 14.68 -4.72 -8.40
CA GLU A 161 15.53 -4.61 -9.59
C GLU A 161 14.83 -3.88 -10.74
N ILE A 162 13.51 -4.08 -10.88
CA ILE A 162 12.69 -3.35 -11.85
C ILE A 162 12.61 -1.86 -11.48
N THR A 163 12.50 -1.52 -10.19
CA THR A 163 12.47 -0.14 -9.71
C THR A 163 13.84 0.55 -9.85
N GLU A 164 14.96 -0.14 -9.59
CA GLU A 164 16.30 0.42 -9.77
C GLU A 164 16.62 0.71 -11.25
N ILE A 165 16.31 -0.21 -12.16
CA ILE A 165 16.51 -0.01 -13.59
C ILE A 165 15.58 1.10 -14.11
N ALA A 166 14.32 1.13 -13.67
CA ALA A 166 13.38 2.18 -14.02
C ALA A 166 13.87 3.56 -13.53
N ALA A 167 14.29 3.67 -12.27
CA ALA A 167 14.84 4.90 -11.70
C ALA A 167 16.10 5.38 -12.44
N ARG A 168 17.02 4.46 -12.77
CA ARG A 168 18.20 4.77 -13.59
C ARG A 168 17.82 5.30 -14.97
N ARG A 169 16.89 4.64 -15.67
CA ARG A 169 16.43 5.10 -17.00
C ARG A 169 15.74 6.46 -16.93
N MET A 170 15.00 6.75 -15.86
CA MET A 170 14.42 8.08 -15.63
C MET A 170 15.51 9.14 -15.38
N GLY A 171 16.58 8.81 -14.66
CA GLY A 171 17.75 9.68 -14.50
C GLY A 171 18.53 9.94 -15.80
N GLU A 172 18.67 8.91 -16.66
CA GLU A 172 19.28 9.05 -17.99
C GLU A 172 18.43 9.93 -18.92
N LEU A 173 17.11 9.76 -18.89
CA LEU A 173 16.17 10.62 -19.62
C LEU A 173 16.25 12.07 -19.14
N PHE A 174 16.31 12.29 -17.81
CA PHE A 174 16.47 13.62 -17.22
C PHE A 174 17.72 14.33 -17.74
N THR A 175 18.86 13.64 -17.67
CA THR A 175 20.15 14.16 -18.15
C THR A 175 20.11 14.51 -19.63
N THR A 176 19.48 13.64 -20.43
CA THR A 176 19.30 13.86 -21.87
C THR A 176 18.44 15.10 -22.16
N LEU A 177 17.36 15.30 -21.40
CA LEU A 177 16.49 16.47 -21.53
C LEU A 177 17.22 17.76 -21.15
N GLN A 178 17.98 17.77 -20.06
CA GLN A 178 18.79 18.93 -19.66
C GLN A 178 19.78 19.35 -20.75
N GLN A 179 20.46 18.38 -21.38
CA GLN A 179 21.39 18.66 -22.48
C GLN A 179 20.68 19.29 -23.68
N ARG A 180 19.51 18.75 -24.07
CA ARG A 180 18.71 19.27 -25.18
C ARG A 180 18.16 20.68 -24.92
N LEU A 181 17.75 20.96 -23.69
CA LEU A 181 17.17 22.22 -23.25
C LEU A 181 18.22 23.23 -22.75
N SER A 182 19.52 22.98 -22.96
CA SER A 182 20.63 23.77 -22.39
C SER A 182 20.60 25.27 -22.70
N LYS A 183 19.85 25.70 -23.72
CA LYS A 183 19.67 27.12 -24.10
C LYS A 183 18.41 27.78 -23.51
N GLU A 184 17.55 27.01 -22.85
CA GLU A 184 16.33 27.53 -22.22
C GLU A 184 16.57 27.91 -20.76
N SER A 185 15.96 29.02 -20.34
CA SER A 185 15.87 29.34 -18.92
C SER A 185 14.97 28.32 -18.22
N ASN A 186 15.36 27.89 -17.01
CA ASN A 186 14.64 26.87 -16.21
C ASN A 186 14.63 25.45 -16.82
N SER A 187 15.59 25.12 -17.69
CA SER A 187 15.72 23.79 -18.31
C SER A 187 15.69 22.63 -17.32
N GLU A 188 16.31 22.80 -16.14
CA GLU A 188 16.27 21.83 -15.04
C GLU A 188 14.85 21.61 -14.50
N LEU A 189 14.12 22.68 -14.18
CA LEU A 189 12.75 22.59 -13.68
C LEU A 189 11.80 21.98 -14.72
N ILE A 190 11.99 22.31 -16.00
CA ILE A 190 11.20 21.74 -17.11
C ILE A 190 11.46 20.23 -17.21
N ALA A 191 12.73 19.81 -17.19
CA ALA A 191 13.10 18.40 -17.23
C ALA A 191 12.59 17.63 -16.00
N GLN A 192 12.73 18.20 -14.79
CA GLN A 192 12.23 17.59 -13.55
C GLN A 192 10.72 17.38 -13.60
N ARG A 193 9.95 18.40 -14.01
CA ARG A 193 8.49 18.31 -14.16
C ARG A 193 8.07 17.25 -15.15
N PHE A 194 8.72 17.21 -16.31
CA PHE A 194 8.40 16.21 -17.34
C PHE A 194 8.68 14.79 -16.84
N ILE A 195 9.80 14.56 -16.16
CA ILE A 195 10.15 13.27 -15.56
C ILE A 195 9.10 12.85 -14.53
N LEU A 196 8.72 13.76 -13.63
CA LEU A 196 7.71 13.49 -12.62
C LEU A 196 6.35 13.14 -13.24
N GLN A 197 5.94 13.84 -14.31
CA GLN A 197 4.71 13.55 -15.03
C GLN A 197 4.73 12.17 -15.71
N CYS A 198 5.87 11.75 -16.27
CA CYS A 198 6.04 10.39 -16.79
C CYS A 198 5.90 9.33 -15.68
N VAL A 199 6.55 9.53 -14.52
CA VAL A 199 6.43 8.61 -13.38
C VAL A 199 4.99 8.53 -12.89
N LEU A 200 4.33 9.68 -12.75
CA LEU A 200 2.94 9.76 -12.31
C LEU A 200 2.00 9.08 -13.30
N ALA A 201 2.20 9.24 -14.61
CA ALA A 201 1.39 8.61 -15.65
C ALA A 201 1.52 7.08 -15.64
N MET A 202 2.76 6.56 -15.53
CA MET A 202 3.00 5.10 -15.39
C MET A 202 2.32 4.54 -14.14
N PHE A 203 2.46 5.22 -13.00
CA PHE A 203 1.81 4.81 -11.76
C PHE A 203 0.28 4.87 -11.85
N ALA A 204 -0.25 5.92 -12.49
CA ALA A 204 -1.69 6.11 -12.66
C ALA A 204 -2.30 5.01 -13.54
N GLU A 205 -1.64 4.65 -14.63
CA GLU A 205 -2.02 3.53 -15.50
C GLU A 205 -2.03 2.19 -14.75
N ASP A 206 -0.97 1.87 -14.01
CA ASP A 206 -0.87 0.62 -13.22
C ASP A 206 -1.95 0.50 -12.12
N ARG A 207 -2.42 1.64 -11.62
CA ARG A 207 -3.50 1.71 -10.61
C ARG A 207 -4.89 1.90 -11.21
N GLY A 208 -5.02 1.86 -12.53
CA GLY A 208 -6.31 1.99 -13.23
C GLY A 208 -6.94 3.39 -13.14
N LEU A 209 -6.11 4.43 -12.88
CA LEU A 209 -6.49 5.84 -12.93
C LEU A 209 -6.54 6.40 -14.33
N LEU A 210 -5.64 5.90 -15.17
CA LEU A 210 -5.69 6.11 -16.60
C LEU A 210 -6.30 4.88 -17.26
N PRO A 211 -6.92 5.03 -18.45
CA PRO A 211 -7.20 3.89 -19.30
C PRO A 211 -5.97 3.00 -19.44
N GLN A 212 -6.18 1.70 -19.37
CA GLN A 212 -5.11 0.70 -19.45
C GLN A 212 -4.25 0.92 -20.71
N ASP A 213 -2.94 0.85 -20.54
CA ASP A 213 -1.93 1.01 -21.59
C ASP A 213 -1.97 2.36 -22.36
N LEU A 214 -2.68 3.39 -21.87
CA LEU A 214 -2.73 4.72 -22.49
C LEU A 214 -1.36 5.42 -22.56
N PHE A 215 -0.59 5.45 -21.47
CA PHE A 215 0.73 6.11 -21.48
C PHE A 215 1.71 5.31 -22.34
N ILE A 216 1.67 3.98 -22.23
CA ILE A 216 2.44 3.08 -23.09
C ILE A 216 2.11 3.31 -24.57
N ALA A 217 0.83 3.37 -24.94
CA ALA A 217 0.37 3.63 -26.29
C ALA A 217 0.83 5.00 -26.81
N CYS A 218 0.83 6.03 -25.96
CA CYS A 218 1.35 7.35 -26.31
C CYS A 218 2.84 7.30 -26.67
N VAL A 219 3.65 6.58 -25.88
CA VAL A 219 5.08 6.39 -26.15
C VAL A 219 5.30 5.57 -27.42
N GLN A 220 4.55 4.47 -27.60
CA GLN A 220 4.63 3.63 -28.79
C GLN A 220 4.28 4.39 -30.07
N ASP A 221 3.27 5.26 -30.04
CA ASP A 221 2.90 6.08 -31.19
C ASP A 221 3.95 7.12 -31.55
N CYS A 222 4.66 7.66 -30.57
CA CYS A 222 5.81 8.53 -30.83
C CYS A 222 6.95 7.75 -31.51
N LEU A 223 7.18 6.50 -31.10
CA LEU A 223 8.29 5.67 -31.61
C LEU A 223 8.00 5.05 -32.98
N GLN A 224 6.81 4.46 -33.16
CA GLN A 224 6.45 3.66 -34.34
C GLN A 224 5.75 4.50 -35.40
N ASN A 225 4.77 5.31 -34.98
CA ASN A 225 3.97 6.14 -35.88
C ASN A 225 4.58 7.53 -36.09
N LYS A 226 5.75 7.80 -35.49
CA LYS A 226 6.51 9.07 -35.55
C LYS A 226 5.65 10.29 -35.22
N LEU A 227 4.65 10.11 -34.37
CA LEU A 227 3.84 11.22 -33.89
C LEU A 227 4.69 12.12 -32.98
N SER A 228 4.38 13.41 -32.99
CA SER A 228 5.08 14.41 -32.17
C SER A 228 4.91 14.11 -30.69
N SER A 229 6.03 13.88 -29.97
CA SER A 229 6.00 13.66 -28.52
C SER A 229 5.48 14.88 -27.75
N TYR A 230 5.68 16.08 -28.30
CA TYR A 230 5.12 17.31 -27.74
C TYR A 230 3.59 17.30 -27.75
N ASP A 231 2.98 16.84 -28.85
CA ASP A 231 1.53 16.84 -29.01
C ASP A 231 0.88 15.66 -28.29
N ILE A 232 1.50 14.48 -28.37
CA ILE A 232 0.97 13.25 -27.80
C ILE A 232 1.17 13.21 -26.29
N ILE A 233 2.42 13.23 -25.81
CA ILE A 233 2.69 13.13 -24.37
C ILE A 233 2.27 14.42 -23.66
N GLY A 234 2.56 15.58 -24.27
CA GLY A 234 2.11 16.86 -23.72
C GLY A 234 0.59 17.01 -23.71
N GLY A 235 -0.12 16.44 -24.69
CA GLY A 235 -1.57 16.36 -24.70
C GLY A 235 -2.12 15.55 -23.53
N LEU A 236 -1.59 14.34 -23.33
CA LEU A 236 -1.94 13.49 -22.19
C LEU A 236 -1.73 14.23 -20.86
N PHE A 237 -0.58 14.88 -20.66
CA PHE A 237 -0.30 15.59 -19.41
C PHE A 237 -1.20 16.81 -19.18
N ARG A 238 -1.65 17.48 -20.25
CA ARG A 238 -2.65 18.55 -20.13
C ARG A 238 -4.00 18.01 -19.67
N GLU A 239 -4.44 16.90 -20.24
CA GLU A 239 -5.70 16.24 -19.83
C GLU A 239 -5.60 15.68 -18.41
N MET A 240 -4.46 15.11 -18.04
CA MET A 240 -4.14 14.72 -16.67
C MET A 240 -4.14 15.89 -15.69
N ASN A 241 -4.09 17.14 -16.14
CA ASN A 241 -4.14 18.31 -15.25
C ASN A 241 -5.50 19.03 -15.29
N GLN A 242 -6.47 18.49 -16.04
CA GLN A 242 -7.84 19.01 -16.10
C GLN A 242 -8.73 18.28 -15.10
N THR A 243 -9.63 19.02 -14.47
CA THR A 243 -10.63 18.45 -13.57
C THR A 243 -11.77 17.82 -14.38
N GLY A 244 -12.25 16.66 -13.94
CA GLY A 244 -13.35 15.95 -14.60
C GLY A 244 -12.90 15.02 -15.73
N ILE A 245 -13.87 14.60 -16.55
CA ILE A 245 -13.68 13.56 -17.56
C ILE A 245 -13.36 14.22 -18.91
N THR A 246 -12.35 13.72 -19.62
CA THR A 246 -12.09 14.11 -21.00
C THR A 246 -13.21 13.52 -21.89
N PRO A 247 -14.13 14.35 -22.44
CA PRO A 247 -15.38 13.85 -22.99
C PRO A 247 -15.23 13.20 -24.38
N ALA A 248 -14.18 13.55 -25.12
CA ALA A 248 -13.95 13.12 -26.50
C ALA A 248 -12.47 13.19 -26.89
N GLY A 249 -12.15 12.66 -28.06
CA GLY A 249 -10.79 12.68 -28.61
C GLY A 249 -9.93 11.53 -28.10
N ARG A 250 -8.63 11.63 -28.35
CA ARG A 250 -7.66 10.55 -28.11
C ARG A 250 -7.55 10.14 -26.64
N TYR A 251 -7.65 11.09 -25.72
CA TYR A 251 -7.55 10.87 -24.29
C TYR A 251 -8.91 10.70 -23.62
N LYS A 252 -9.96 10.44 -24.40
CA LYS A 252 -11.29 10.18 -23.85
C LYS A 252 -11.20 9.08 -22.81
N SER A 253 -11.75 9.36 -21.63
CA SER A 253 -11.79 8.42 -20.53
C SER A 253 -13.23 8.31 -20.01
N GLU A 254 -13.52 7.21 -19.33
CA GLU A 254 -14.77 7.06 -18.56
C GLU A 254 -14.58 7.49 -17.09
N LYS A 255 -13.32 7.80 -16.71
CA LYS A 255 -12.88 8.17 -15.36
C LYS A 255 -11.93 9.37 -15.45
N SER A 256 -12.01 10.33 -14.54
CA SER A 256 -11.11 11.48 -14.56
C SER A 256 -9.67 11.06 -14.24
N ALA A 257 -8.70 11.61 -14.98
CA ALA A 257 -7.28 11.23 -14.95
C ALA A 257 -6.55 11.55 -13.62
N ILE A 258 -7.18 12.29 -12.69
CA ILE A 258 -6.70 12.49 -11.31
C ILE A 258 -7.71 11.99 -10.25
N THR A 259 -8.37 10.86 -10.48
CA THR A 259 -9.32 10.33 -9.48
C THR A 259 -8.76 9.22 -8.60
N TYR A 260 -7.66 9.46 -7.87
CA TYR A 260 -7.42 8.75 -6.60
C TYR A 260 -7.12 9.66 -5.40
N ASN A 261 -7.41 10.96 -5.49
CA ASN A 261 -7.40 11.84 -4.32
C ASN A 261 -8.67 12.69 -4.18
N ILE A 262 -9.82 12.25 -4.73
CA ILE A 262 -11.11 12.96 -4.54
C ILE A 262 -12.21 12.03 -3.98
N GLY A 263 -12.03 10.70 -4.02
CA GLY A 263 -13.03 9.73 -3.53
C GLY A 263 -12.62 8.90 -2.31
N GLN A 264 -11.34 8.87 -1.93
CA GLN A 264 -10.95 8.11 -0.73
C GLN A 264 -11.29 8.90 0.53
N ARG A 265 -12.13 8.28 1.36
CA ARG A 265 -12.37 8.68 2.73
C ARG A 265 -11.22 8.20 3.60
N TRP A 266 -10.63 9.11 4.36
CA TRP A 266 -9.64 8.83 5.38
C TRP A 266 -10.17 9.23 6.75
N ALA A 267 -9.66 8.57 7.78
CA ALA A 267 -9.99 8.84 9.17
C ALA A 267 -8.71 8.73 10.02
N VAL A 268 -8.43 9.74 10.84
CA VAL A 268 -7.25 9.81 11.70
C VAL A 268 -7.61 10.35 13.07
N THR A 269 -6.96 9.85 14.11
CA THR A 269 -7.01 10.42 15.45
C THR A 269 -5.73 11.21 15.69
N LEU A 270 -5.84 12.47 16.10
CA LEU A 270 -4.68 13.29 16.40
C LEU A 270 -4.06 12.88 17.73
N CYS A 271 -2.73 12.98 17.82
CA CYS A 271 -1.96 12.79 19.04
C CYS A 271 -1.30 14.12 19.42
N PRO A 272 -2.05 15.07 20.02
CA PRO A 272 -1.50 16.36 20.42
C PRO A 272 -0.34 16.18 21.42
N GLU A 273 0.62 17.11 21.36
CA GLU A 273 1.71 17.15 22.33
C GLU A 273 1.18 17.64 23.71
N ALA A 274 1.87 17.29 24.80
CA ALA A 274 1.38 17.52 26.17
C ALA A 274 1.07 18.99 26.52
N GLU A 275 1.62 19.95 25.76
CA GLU A 275 1.45 21.39 25.96
C GLU A 275 0.59 22.05 24.84
N GLU A 276 0.17 21.31 23.82
CA GLU A 276 -0.65 21.85 22.73
C GLU A 276 -2.14 21.86 23.13
N LYS A 277 -2.75 23.04 23.20
CA LYS A 277 -4.20 23.16 23.39
C LYS A 277 -4.96 22.57 22.20
N LEU A 278 -5.98 21.77 22.48
CA LEU A 278 -6.83 21.12 21.50
C LEU A 278 -7.52 22.14 20.57
N GLU A 279 -8.02 23.24 21.13
CA GLU A 279 -8.73 24.29 20.39
C GLU A 279 -7.80 24.97 19.37
N LEU A 280 -6.56 25.27 19.78
CA LEU A 280 -5.55 25.84 18.89
C LEU A 280 -5.17 24.87 17.76
N LYS A 281 -5.16 23.56 18.05
CA LYS A 281 -4.89 22.54 17.05
C LYS A 281 -6.01 22.48 16.01
N VAL A 282 -7.26 22.45 16.46
CA VAL A 282 -8.44 22.44 15.60
C VAL A 282 -8.56 23.74 14.80
N ALA A 283 -8.25 24.90 15.40
CA ALA A 283 -8.20 26.18 14.69
C ALA A 283 -7.26 26.14 13.48
N LYS A 284 -6.03 25.62 13.63
CA LYS A 284 -5.07 25.48 12.51
C LYS A 284 -5.63 24.63 11.37
N ILE A 285 -6.37 23.57 11.69
CA ILE A 285 -7.00 22.69 10.71
C ILE A 285 -8.13 23.43 9.99
N ILE A 286 -9.00 24.11 10.73
CA ILE A 286 -10.10 24.90 10.17
C ILE A 286 -9.55 26.01 9.26
N GLU A 287 -8.50 26.73 9.68
CA GLU A 287 -7.84 27.75 8.86
C GLU A 287 -7.22 27.17 7.58
N TYR A 288 -6.61 25.98 7.66
CA TYR A 288 -6.08 25.30 6.49
C TYR A 288 -7.21 24.96 5.52
N LEU A 289 -8.32 24.40 6.02
CA LEU A 289 -9.48 24.08 5.21
C LEU A 289 -10.07 25.34 4.57
N ASP A 290 -10.18 26.42 5.34
CA ASP A 290 -10.71 27.70 4.88
C ASP A 290 -9.90 28.32 3.73
N LYS A 291 -8.57 28.18 3.77
CA LYS A 291 -7.64 28.71 2.76
C LYS A 291 -7.59 27.86 1.50
N ASN A 292 -7.68 26.54 1.63
CA ASN A 292 -7.46 25.61 0.52
C ASN A 292 -8.76 25.12 -0.12
N TYR A 293 -9.89 25.26 0.56
CA TYR A 293 -11.21 24.85 0.09
C TYR A 293 -12.16 26.05 0.10
N LEU A 294 -12.98 26.17 -0.94
CA LEU A 294 -13.99 27.25 -1.07
C LEU A 294 -15.24 26.99 -0.21
N LEU A 295 -15.12 26.13 0.81
CA LEU A 295 -16.22 25.70 1.68
C LEU A 295 -16.18 26.49 2.97
N LYS A 296 -17.26 27.21 3.25
CA LYS A 296 -17.34 28.15 4.38
C LYS A 296 -18.44 27.82 5.38
N GLN A 297 -19.22 26.76 5.13
CA GLN A 297 -20.38 26.39 5.95
C GLN A 297 -20.20 25.02 6.57
N TRP A 298 -20.43 24.98 7.87
CA TRP A 298 -20.36 23.78 8.69
C TRP A 298 -21.75 23.44 9.21
N VAL A 299 -22.05 22.15 9.29
CA VAL A 299 -23.20 21.61 10.00
C VAL A 299 -22.71 21.09 11.34
N ILE A 300 -23.32 21.55 12.42
CA ILE A 300 -23.06 21.11 13.78
C ILE A 300 -24.21 20.21 14.19
N SER A 301 -23.90 18.97 14.59
CA SER A 301 -24.88 18.03 15.16
C SER A 301 -24.68 17.79 16.65
N ASP A 302 -23.52 18.16 17.19
CA ASP A 302 -23.28 18.19 18.63
C ASP A 302 -22.21 19.24 18.96
N ILE A 303 -22.37 19.94 20.08
CA ILE A 303 -21.35 20.85 20.61
C ILE A 303 -21.60 21.13 22.09
N GLU A 304 -20.57 20.89 22.90
CA GLU A 304 -20.50 21.34 24.29
C GLU A 304 -19.20 22.15 24.46
N ALA A 305 -19.34 23.48 24.53
CA ALA A 305 -18.23 24.39 24.64
C ALA A 305 -18.52 25.52 25.64
N THR A 306 -17.47 25.96 26.34
CA THR A 306 -17.52 27.09 27.27
C THR A 306 -16.87 28.33 26.64
N GLY A 307 -17.20 29.51 27.14
CA GLY A 307 -16.78 30.79 26.55
C GLY A 307 -17.98 31.61 26.09
N SER A 308 -17.78 32.85 25.66
CA SER A 308 -18.86 33.69 25.14
C SER A 308 -19.47 33.08 23.86
N TYR A 309 -18.64 32.64 22.91
CA TYR A 309 -19.12 32.05 21.66
C TYR A 309 -19.51 30.58 21.85
N GLY A 310 -18.74 29.81 22.62
CA GLY A 310 -19.00 28.42 22.97
C GLY A 310 -20.35 28.27 23.68
N ASN A 311 -20.66 29.12 24.67
CA ASN A 311 -21.96 29.10 25.35
C ASN A 311 -23.12 29.43 24.38
N CYS A 312 -22.88 30.32 23.41
CA CYS A 312 -23.88 30.69 22.40
C CYS A 312 -24.21 29.49 21.49
N LEU A 313 -23.19 28.81 20.95
CA LEU A 313 -23.39 27.64 20.09
C LEU A 313 -23.94 26.44 20.86
N THR A 314 -23.49 26.21 22.09
CA THR A 314 -24.03 25.16 22.98
C THR A 314 -25.51 25.41 23.27
N SER A 315 -25.88 26.65 23.60
CA SER A 315 -27.29 27.02 23.81
C SER A 315 -28.12 26.86 22.53
N ARG A 316 -27.53 27.11 21.36
CA ARG A 316 -28.19 26.92 20.08
C ARG A 316 -28.42 25.43 19.78
N CYS A 317 -27.42 24.57 20.02
CA CYS A 317 -27.51 23.11 19.87
C CYS A 317 -28.61 22.52 20.75
N ASN A 318 -28.70 22.97 22.01
CA ASN A 318 -29.75 22.54 22.93
C ASN A 318 -31.18 22.90 22.45
N ASN A 319 -31.32 23.93 21.62
CA ASN A 319 -32.60 24.35 21.05
C ASN A 319 -32.86 23.81 19.64
N GLN A 320 -31.80 23.48 18.91
CA GLN A 320 -31.82 23.01 17.52
C GLN A 320 -30.87 21.82 17.43
N GLU A 321 -31.41 20.60 17.30
CA GLU A 321 -30.61 19.36 17.25
C GLU A 321 -29.48 19.42 16.21
N ILE A 322 -29.70 20.10 15.07
CA ILE A 322 -28.70 20.28 14.01
C ILE A 322 -28.82 21.71 13.44
N PHE A 323 -27.70 22.42 13.28
CA PHE A 323 -27.70 23.77 12.73
C PHE A 323 -26.43 24.09 11.92
N GLN A 324 -26.52 25.13 11.08
CA GLN A 324 -25.39 25.62 10.28
C GLN A 324 -24.69 26.82 10.90
N VAL A 325 -23.37 26.85 10.74
CA VAL A 325 -22.47 27.95 11.15
C VAL A 325 -21.45 28.25 10.06
N PHE A 326 -20.91 29.46 10.06
CA PHE A 326 -19.80 29.83 9.18
C PHE A 326 -18.46 29.41 9.80
N THR A 327 -17.44 29.25 8.95
CA THR A 327 -16.06 29.01 9.41
C THR A 327 -15.58 30.04 10.43
N SER A 328 -15.97 31.31 10.29
CA SER A 328 -15.64 32.37 11.25
C SER A 328 -16.18 32.08 12.65
N ASP A 329 -17.39 31.53 12.76
CA ASP A 329 -18.03 31.28 14.06
C ASP A 329 -17.28 30.17 14.82
N LEU A 330 -16.86 29.11 14.11
CA LEU A 330 -16.04 28.06 14.71
C LEU A 330 -14.65 28.57 15.09
N LEU A 331 -14.04 29.44 14.29
CA LEU A 331 -12.75 30.03 14.64
C LEU A 331 -12.82 30.92 15.88
N GLU A 332 -13.93 31.64 16.10
CA GLU A 332 -14.15 32.40 17.34
C GLU A 332 -14.25 31.47 18.56
N VAL A 333 -14.97 30.35 18.45
CA VAL A 333 -15.04 29.33 19.54
C VAL A 333 -13.67 28.71 19.83
N MET A 334 -12.88 28.42 18.80
CA MET A 334 -11.55 27.83 18.97
C MET A 334 -10.49 28.84 19.45
N GLY A 335 -10.74 30.14 19.28
CA GLY A 335 -9.81 31.22 19.59
C GLY A 335 -10.05 31.90 20.95
N GLU A 336 -11.21 31.69 21.57
CA GLU A 336 -11.56 32.35 22.83
C GLU A 336 -10.98 31.67 24.08
N GLU A 337 -11.06 32.36 25.22
CA GLU A 337 -10.78 31.75 26.53
C GLU A 337 -11.96 30.87 26.96
N GLY A 338 -11.95 29.63 26.48
CA GLY A 338 -12.95 28.60 26.73
C GLY A 338 -12.37 27.20 26.57
N GLN A 339 -13.22 26.20 26.71
CA GLN A 339 -12.90 24.78 26.49
C GLN A 339 -13.98 24.14 25.62
N VAL A 340 -13.56 23.32 24.65
CA VAL A 340 -14.45 22.49 23.85
C VAL A 340 -14.41 21.06 24.37
N ILE A 341 -15.53 20.58 24.90
CA ILE A 341 -15.67 19.25 25.52
C ILE A 341 -16.16 18.25 24.48
N GLU A 342 -17.23 18.59 23.75
CA GLU A 342 -17.77 17.79 22.66
C GLU A 342 -17.92 18.66 21.41
N LEU A 343 -17.67 18.07 20.24
CA LEU A 343 -17.95 18.69 18.96
C LEU A 343 -18.21 17.60 17.92
N ASP A 344 -19.30 17.71 17.18
CA ASP A 344 -19.52 17.06 15.90
C ASP A 344 -19.81 18.14 14.85
N ALA A 345 -18.78 18.45 14.05
CA ALA A 345 -18.81 19.47 13.03
C ALA A 345 -18.43 18.91 11.66
N SER A 346 -19.34 19.05 10.68
CA SER A 346 -19.16 18.57 9.31
C SER A 346 -19.11 19.73 8.32
N LEU A 347 -18.04 19.81 7.52
CA LEU A 347 -17.92 20.72 6.39
C LEU A 347 -18.62 20.11 5.18
N ILE A 348 -19.72 20.73 4.74
CA ILE A 348 -20.58 20.21 3.69
C ILE A 348 -20.28 20.89 2.35
N LYS A 349 -20.31 20.10 1.28
CA LYS A 349 -20.32 20.59 -0.10
C LYS A 349 -21.25 19.72 -0.93
N ASP A 350 -22.15 20.35 -1.68
CA ASP A 350 -23.09 19.66 -2.59
C ASP A 350 -23.88 18.54 -1.87
N ASP A 351 -24.37 18.83 -0.66
CA ASP A 351 -25.06 17.90 0.25
C ASP A 351 -24.24 16.67 0.71
N GLU A 352 -22.92 16.68 0.53
CA GLU A 352 -22.02 15.66 1.04
C GLU A 352 -21.08 16.18 2.13
N GLU A 353 -20.83 15.34 3.13
CA GLU A 353 -19.78 15.55 4.14
C GLU A 353 -18.39 15.37 3.49
N TRP A 354 -17.64 16.47 3.44
CA TRP A 354 -16.28 16.48 2.89
C TRP A 354 -15.23 16.36 3.99
N PHE A 355 -15.42 17.06 5.10
CA PHE A 355 -14.55 16.99 6.28
C PHE A 355 -15.42 16.90 7.54
N LYS A 356 -15.00 16.15 8.55
CA LYS A 356 -15.65 16.11 9.86
C LYS A 356 -14.59 16.20 10.93
N ILE A 357 -14.91 16.99 11.94
CA ILE A 357 -14.11 17.16 13.14
C ILE A 357 -14.97 16.66 14.29
N LEU A 358 -14.43 15.68 15.01
CA LEU A 358 -15.03 15.13 16.21
C LEU A 358 -14.11 15.42 17.39
N ILE A 359 -14.65 16.07 18.42
CA ILE A 359 -13.99 16.22 19.72
C ILE A 359 -14.80 15.42 20.73
N ARG A 360 -14.11 14.61 21.55
CA ARG A 360 -14.74 13.82 22.62
C ARG A 360 -13.99 13.99 23.94
N ASP A 361 -14.75 14.14 25.02
CA ASP A 361 -14.29 14.33 26.40
C ASP A 361 -13.26 15.48 26.57
N GLY A 362 -13.19 16.41 25.62
CA GLY A 362 -12.19 17.48 25.58
C GLY A 362 -10.74 17.01 25.40
N VAL A 363 -10.51 15.78 24.94
CA VAL A 363 -9.15 15.22 24.79
C VAL A 363 -8.93 14.57 23.43
N SER A 364 -9.92 13.84 22.90
CA SER A 364 -9.78 13.17 21.61
C SER A 364 -10.15 14.11 20.47
N ILE A 365 -9.36 14.07 19.39
CA ILE A 365 -9.69 14.75 18.13
C ILE A 365 -9.63 13.73 17.01
N ASP A 366 -10.79 13.37 16.46
CA ASP A 366 -10.88 12.56 15.26
C ASP A 366 -11.17 13.46 14.07
N LEU A 367 -10.37 13.31 13.03
CA LEU A 367 -10.56 13.99 11.76
C LEU A 367 -10.85 12.96 10.71
N LEU A 368 -11.88 13.24 9.93
CA LEU A 368 -12.21 12.45 8.79
C LEU A 368 -12.34 13.38 7.59
N GLY A 369 -11.98 12.90 6.41
CA GLY A 369 -11.94 13.72 5.22
C GLY A 369 -12.05 12.95 3.93
N ARG A 370 -12.50 13.62 2.89
CA ARG A 370 -12.52 13.13 1.51
C ARG A 370 -11.39 13.75 0.72
N GLY A 371 -10.71 12.89 -0.02
CA GLY A 371 -9.71 13.31 -0.98
C GLY A 371 -8.31 13.42 -0.38
N GLU A 372 -7.55 14.43 -0.77
CA GLU A 372 -6.17 14.59 -0.32
C GLU A 372 -6.11 14.80 1.20
N MET A 373 -5.16 14.12 1.85
CA MET A 373 -4.94 14.28 3.28
C MET A 373 -4.36 15.66 3.58
N ILE A 374 -4.80 16.25 4.69
CA ILE A 374 -4.23 17.50 5.21
C ILE A 374 -2.72 17.29 5.49
N PRO A 375 -1.83 18.21 5.09
CA PRO A 375 -0.39 18.07 5.27
C PRO A 375 0.01 17.82 6.73
N LEU A 376 1.07 17.01 6.92
CA LEU A 376 1.62 16.70 8.24
C LEU A 376 2.02 17.97 9.03
N THR A 377 2.42 19.03 8.33
CA THR A 377 2.76 20.34 8.93
C THR A 377 1.57 21.01 9.63
N VAL A 378 0.33 20.66 9.24
CA VAL A 378 -0.90 21.13 9.87
C VAL A 378 -1.40 20.08 10.89
N LEU A 379 -1.49 18.81 10.48
CA LEU A 379 -2.02 17.72 11.32
C LEU A 379 -1.14 17.40 12.53
N GLY A 380 0.18 17.57 12.45
CA GLY A 380 1.11 17.06 13.47
C GLY A 380 1.07 15.54 13.56
N LYS A 381 1.33 14.98 14.75
CA LYS A 381 1.32 13.53 14.97
C LYS A 381 -0.11 12.99 14.98
N TYR A 382 -0.35 11.88 14.29
CA TYR A 382 -1.65 11.22 14.24
C TYR A 382 -1.49 9.69 14.09
N VAL A 383 -2.59 8.96 14.27
CA VAL A 383 -2.72 7.55 13.92
C VAL A 383 -3.92 7.35 12.99
N TYR A 384 -3.81 6.40 12.06
CA TYR A 384 -4.95 6.01 11.23
C TYR A 384 -5.96 5.23 12.06
N VAL A 385 -7.23 5.50 11.80
CA VAL A 385 -8.35 4.77 12.40
C VAL A 385 -9.28 4.24 11.32
N ASP A 386 -10.00 3.18 11.65
CA ASP A 386 -10.98 2.60 10.74
C ASP A 386 -12.17 3.56 10.60
N LYS A 387 -12.43 4.02 9.38
CA LYS A 387 -13.55 4.91 9.04
C LYS A 387 -14.91 4.29 9.30
N GLU A 388 -15.03 2.96 9.27
CA GLU A 388 -16.28 2.26 9.55
C GLU A 388 -16.76 2.49 11.00
N LEU A 389 -15.84 2.81 11.93
CA LEU A 389 -16.16 3.14 13.32
C LEU A 389 -16.97 4.42 13.48
N PHE A 390 -16.96 5.30 12.47
CA PHE A 390 -17.63 6.60 12.50
C PHE A 390 -18.93 6.61 11.70
N MET A 391 -19.33 5.46 11.13
CA MET A 391 -20.43 5.35 10.17
C MET A 391 -20.32 6.37 9.02
N TRP A 392 -19.09 6.79 8.68
CA TRP A 392 -18.83 7.76 7.62
C TRP A 392 -18.96 7.09 6.25
#